data_AF-A0A0R2CDY7-F1
#
_entry.id   AF-A0A0R2CDY7-F1
#
_cell.length_a   1.000
_cell.length_b   1.000
_cell.length_c   1.000
_cell.angle_alpha   90.00
_cell.angle_beta   90.00
_cell.angle_gamma   90.00
#
_symmetry.space_group_name_H-M   'P 1'
#
loop_
_entity.id
_entity.type
_entity.pdbx_description
1 polymer ?
#
loop_
_entity_poly.entity_id
_entity_poly.type
_entity_poly.pdbx_seq_one_letter_code
_entity_poly.pdbx_strand_id
1 'polypeptide(L)'
;MGYKNMSVETSLKYQQDFFEHFAAAWADQSTYRIYQGIDNTAANLRLDPHDVPGYILAYDKQAEQELMTFLQQHLVSWLRDHIPFFDVTDDGRVFFGDWYHRRQFGRLDVINRTILHQTDDQRAIMPQLYDFADHQATYLDDQLEDMRRNVYQQATDLHNQLETLEADQAGDSEASTGGRVASNAASSSANNGSGLRGLLRNFIDPDEPDGDAPEEQPVRPARQPQRRGNGLDINRIRRQFDQAKAAADKAFDSQKRQLQVAAAVTNYEYQAVTKEYDTVADFANVLTSMADDYMQALKADEGGQHNA
;
A
#
# COMPACT_ATOMS: atom_id res chain seq x y z
N MET A 1 35.06 11.11 32.19
CA MET A 1 35.28 11.27 30.73
C MET A 1 35.72 12.70 30.49
N GLY A 2 37.00 12.93 30.19
CA GLY A 2 37.55 14.26 30.02
C GLY A 2 37.21 14.82 28.64
N TYR A 3 36.59 15.98 28.59
CA TYR A 3 36.33 16.73 27.37
C TYR A 3 37.65 17.22 26.78
N LYS A 4 38.05 16.68 25.62
CA LYS A 4 39.13 17.25 24.82
C LYS A 4 38.49 18.26 23.87
N ASN A 5 38.39 19.53 24.30
CA ASN A 5 38.09 20.62 23.38
C ASN A 5 39.16 20.62 22.29
N MET A 6 38.77 20.56 21.02
CA MET A 6 39.69 20.81 19.91
C MET A 6 40.26 22.22 20.05
N SER A 7 41.59 22.37 19.90
CA SER A 7 42.17 23.70 19.83
C SER A 7 41.80 24.35 18.48
N VAL A 8 41.74 25.68 18.46
CA VAL A 8 41.48 26.47 17.24
C VAL A 8 42.48 26.12 16.12
N GLU A 9 43.75 25.89 16.46
CA GLU A 9 44.77 25.42 15.50
C GLU A 9 44.44 24.06 14.90
N THR A 10 43.88 23.15 15.70
CA THR A 10 43.50 21.83 15.21
C THR A 10 42.31 21.94 14.25
N SER A 11 41.32 22.78 14.55
CA SER A 11 40.16 22.96 13.66
C SER A 11 40.52 23.65 12.35
N LEU A 12 41.39 24.68 12.39
CA LEU A 12 41.87 25.37 11.20
C LEU A 12 42.66 24.44 10.28
N LYS A 13 43.52 23.60 10.86
CA LYS A 13 44.25 22.59 10.10
C LYS A 13 43.31 21.57 9.44
N TYR A 14 42.30 21.09 10.18
CA TYR A 14 41.30 20.18 9.60
C TYR A 14 40.53 20.82 8.44
N GLN A 15 40.13 22.08 8.57
CA GLN A 15 39.45 22.80 7.49
C GLN A 15 40.36 22.93 6.26
N GLN A 16 41.61 23.32 6.46
CA GLN A 16 42.56 23.47 5.36
C GLN A 16 42.85 22.14 4.66
N ASP A 17 43.15 21.09 5.42
CA ASP A 17 43.38 19.75 4.88
C ASP A 17 42.12 19.28 4.13
N PHE A 18 40.93 19.49 4.69
CA PHE A 18 39.68 19.15 4.03
C PHE A 18 39.50 19.86 2.68
N PHE A 19 39.71 21.19 2.63
CA PHE A 19 39.56 21.96 1.38
C PHE A 19 40.57 21.53 0.32
N GLU A 20 41.82 21.25 0.71
CA GLU A 20 42.84 20.76 -0.21
C GLU A 20 42.47 19.38 -0.78
N HIS A 21 41.99 18.45 0.06
CA HIS A 21 41.53 17.14 -0.40
C HIS A 21 40.26 17.22 -1.26
N PHE A 22 39.30 18.06 -0.91
CA PHE A 22 38.07 18.24 -1.69
C PHE A 22 38.36 18.89 -3.04
N ALA A 23 39.20 19.93 -3.08
CA ALA A 23 39.59 20.58 -4.33
C ALA A 23 40.36 19.62 -5.25
N ALA A 24 41.26 18.79 -4.70
CA ALA A 24 41.93 17.74 -5.46
C ALA A 24 40.94 16.69 -5.98
N ALA A 25 40.05 16.19 -5.12
CA ALA A 25 39.03 15.21 -5.51
C ALA A 25 38.08 15.76 -6.59
N TRP A 26 37.73 17.04 -6.52
CA TRP A 26 36.94 17.73 -7.54
C TRP A 26 37.70 17.88 -8.85
N ALA A 27 38.97 18.27 -8.80
CA ALA A 27 39.82 18.38 -9.99
C ALA A 27 40.03 17.01 -10.69
N ASP A 28 40.20 15.96 -9.89
CA ASP A 28 40.36 14.57 -10.35
C ASP A 28 39.01 13.91 -10.71
N GLN A 29 37.88 14.59 -10.45
CA GLN A 29 36.52 14.05 -10.59
C GLN A 29 36.33 12.71 -9.84
N SER A 30 36.99 12.52 -8.69
CA SER A 30 36.86 11.31 -7.87
C SER A 30 35.59 11.40 -7.01
N THR A 31 34.53 10.75 -7.48
CA THR A 31 33.26 10.60 -6.75
C THR A 31 33.47 9.94 -5.38
N TYR A 32 34.34 8.92 -5.29
CA TYR A 32 34.66 8.23 -4.04
C TYR A 32 35.24 9.19 -2.98
N ARG A 33 36.28 9.95 -3.33
CA ARG A 33 36.94 10.88 -2.41
C ARG A 33 36.03 12.04 -2.03
N ILE A 34 35.18 12.51 -2.95
CA ILE A 34 34.18 13.54 -2.64
C ILE A 34 33.21 13.04 -1.57
N TYR A 35 32.62 11.85 -1.72
CA TYR A 35 31.74 11.28 -0.70
C TYR A 35 32.48 11.03 0.62
N GLN A 36 33.69 10.48 0.56
CA GLN A 36 34.51 10.28 1.75
C GLN A 36 34.77 11.61 2.49
N GLY A 37 35.02 12.70 1.75
CA GLY A 37 35.16 14.04 2.30
C GLY A 37 33.89 14.54 2.98
N ILE A 38 32.73 14.34 2.35
CA ILE A 38 31.43 14.71 2.90
C ILE A 38 31.16 13.94 4.21
N ASP A 39 31.27 12.62 4.18
CA ASP A 39 30.97 11.74 5.32
C ASP A 39 31.92 12.00 6.50
N ASN A 40 33.22 12.15 6.23
CA ASN A 40 34.20 12.48 7.26
C ASN A 40 33.93 13.85 7.90
N THR A 41 33.53 14.84 7.11
CA THR A 41 33.20 16.18 7.61
C THR A 41 31.94 16.15 8.46
N ALA A 42 30.89 15.46 8.00
CA ALA A 42 29.67 15.23 8.77
C ALA A 42 29.99 14.60 10.13
N ALA A 43 30.79 13.54 10.14
CA ALA A 43 31.16 12.83 11.36
C ALA A 43 32.02 13.69 12.32
N ASN A 44 33.03 14.39 11.79
CA ASN A 44 33.94 15.21 12.59
C ASN A 44 33.25 16.43 13.20
N LEU A 45 32.38 17.09 12.43
CA LEU A 45 31.67 18.29 12.85
C LEU A 45 30.31 17.99 13.49
N ARG A 46 29.88 16.72 13.51
CA ARG A 46 28.55 16.27 13.97
C ARG A 46 27.41 17.02 13.27
N LEU A 47 27.57 17.19 11.96
CA LEU A 47 26.57 17.81 11.08
C LEU A 47 25.73 16.73 10.42
N ASP A 48 24.54 17.10 9.98
CA ASP A 48 23.83 16.29 8.99
C ASP A 48 24.66 16.29 7.69
N PRO A 49 24.86 15.14 7.02
CA PRO A 49 25.54 15.09 5.73
C PRO A 49 25.01 16.10 4.71
N HIS A 50 23.71 16.43 4.74
CA HIS A 50 23.10 17.43 3.84
C HIS A 50 23.61 18.86 4.08
N ASP A 51 24.07 19.17 5.29
CA ASP A 51 24.57 20.51 5.63
C ASP A 51 26.02 20.71 5.18
N VAL A 52 26.73 19.61 4.91
CA VAL A 52 28.16 19.60 4.59
C VAL A 52 28.45 20.34 3.28
N PRO A 53 27.76 20.11 2.14
CA PRO A 53 27.97 20.90 0.92
C PRO A 53 27.87 22.41 1.13
N GLY A 54 26.87 22.89 1.88
CA GLY A 54 26.71 24.31 2.20
C GLY A 54 27.84 24.85 3.07
N TYR A 55 28.32 24.05 4.02
CA TYR A 55 29.48 24.38 4.85
C TYR A 55 30.78 24.48 4.04
N ILE A 56 31.01 23.54 3.13
CA ILE A 56 32.21 23.46 2.29
C ILE A 56 32.22 24.59 1.28
N LEU A 57 31.13 24.75 0.53
CA LEU A 57 31.08 25.68 -0.59
C LEU A 57 30.76 27.12 -0.15
N ALA A 58 30.86 27.41 1.15
CA ALA A 58 30.56 28.70 1.75
C ALA A 58 29.21 29.28 1.29
N TYR A 59 28.21 28.40 1.15
CA TYR A 59 26.87 28.72 0.65
C TYR A 59 26.81 29.27 -0.79
N ASP A 60 27.81 28.98 -1.63
CA ASP A 60 27.70 29.16 -3.07
C ASP A 60 26.68 28.17 -3.65
N LYS A 61 25.49 28.69 -3.94
CA LYS A 61 24.36 27.90 -4.43
C LYS A 61 24.59 27.30 -5.81
N GLN A 62 25.40 27.94 -6.66
CA GLN A 62 25.70 27.42 -7.98
C GLN A 62 26.65 26.23 -7.87
N ALA A 63 27.72 26.37 -7.09
CA ALA A 63 28.66 25.28 -6.85
C ALA A 63 27.97 24.09 -6.15
N GLU A 64 27.05 24.34 -5.21
CA GLU A 64 26.27 23.30 -4.54
C GLU A 64 25.41 22.54 -5.56
N GLN A 65 24.77 23.23 -6.49
CA GLN A 65 23.97 22.60 -7.55
C GLN A 65 24.83 21.77 -8.52
N GLU A 66 26.02 22.28 -8.89
CA GLU A 66 26.97 21.57 -9.74
C GLU A 66 27.46 20.27 -9.08
N LEU A 67 27.81 20.33 -7.78
CA LEU A 67 28.17 19.16 -6.99
C LEU A 67 27.03 18.13 -6.94
N MET A 68 25.80 18.57 -6.63
CA MET A 68 24.65 17.66 -6.55
C MET A 68 24.35 17.00 -7.90
N THR A 69 24.47 17.75 -8.99
CA THR A 69 24.27 17.22 -10.35
C THR A 69 25.33 16.18 -10.69
N PHE A 70 26.60 16.47 -10.39
CA PHE A 70 27.70 15.53 -10.58
C PHE A 70 27.47 14.23 -9.81
N LEU A 71 27.20 14.33 -8.50
CA LEU A 71 26.97 13.15 -7.65
C LEU A 71 25.74 12.35 -8.10
N GLN A 72 24.66 13.03 -8.51
CA GLN A 72 23.45 12.38 -9.02
C GLN A 72 23.72 11.59 -10.30
N GLN A 73 24.46 12.16 -11.25
CA GLN A 73 24.77 11.47 -12.51
C GLN A 73 25.49 10.15 -12.27
N HIS A 74 26.50 10.13 -11.38
CA HIS A 74 27.23 8.93 -11.04
C HIS A 74 26.37 7.89 -10.30
N LEU A 75 25.55 8.33 -9.34
CA LEU A 75 24.67 7.43 -8.60
C LEU A 75 23.59 6.83 -9.51
N VAL A 76 23.03 7.62 -10.42
CA VAL A 76 22.06 7.14 -11.42
C VAL A 76 22.70 6.14 -12.38
N SER A 77 23.94 6.38 -12.80
CA SER A 77 24.68 5.42 -13.64
C SER A 77 24.83 4.08 -12.93
N TRP A 78 25.29 4.09 -11.68
CA TRP A 78 25.44 2.88 -10.88
C TRP A 78 24.09 2.16 -10.67
N LEU A 79 23.02 2.90 -10.37
CA LEU A 79 21.67 2.35 -10.19
C LEU A 79 21.16 1.64 -11.44
N ARG A 80 21.43 2.16 -12.64
CA ARG A 80 21.02 1.51 -13.90
C ARG A 80 21.70 0.16 -14.10
N ASP A 81 22.91 0.01 -13.61
CA ASP A 81 23.67 -1.24 -13.72
C ASP A 81 23.27 -2.25 -12.64
N HIS A 82 22.89 -1.79 -11.45
CA HIS A 82 22.63 -2.65 -10.28
C HIS A 82 21.15 -2.92 -10.02
N ILE A 83 20.26 -2.00 -10.43
CA ILE A 83 18.79 -2.09 -10.30
C ILE A 83 18.14 -1.66 -11.62
N PRO A 84 18.24 -2.48 -12.68
CA PRO A 84 17.97 -2.07 -14.07
C PRO A 84 16.49 -1.80 -14.40
N PHE A 85 15.58 -2.10 -13.48
CA PHE A 85 14.15 -1.84 -13.62
C PHE A 85 13.68 -0.50 -13.01
N PHE A 86 14.61 0.27 -12.42
CA PHE A 86 14.32 1.64 -12.02
C PHE A 86 14.60 2.63 -13.14
N ASP A 87 13.61 3.49 -13.39
CA ASP A 87 13.78 4.70 -14.18
C ASP A 87 13.98 5.90 -13.25
N VAL A 88 15.05 6.67 -13.47
CA VAL A 88 15.38 7.83 -12.65
C VAL A 88 15.36 9.08 -13.52
N THR A 89 14.52 10.04 -13.14
CA THR A 89 14.41 11.32 -13.83
C THR A 89 15.56 12.26 -13.48
N ASP A 90 15.75 13.29 -14.30
CA ASP A 90 16.78 14.32 -14.07
C ASP A 90 16.60 15.06 -12.74
N ASP A 91 15.38 15.13 -12.21
CA ASP A 91 15.09 15.73 -10.90
C ASP A 91 15.19 14.75 -9.70
N GLY A 92 15.66 13.53 -9.96
CA GLY A 92 15.97 12.51 -8.96
C GLY A 92 14.76 11.71 -8.49
N ARG A 93 13.62 11.73 -9.20
CA ARG A 93 12.49 10.85 -8.88
C ARG A 93 12.78 9.46 -9.43
N VAL A 94 12.59 8.46 -8.57
CA VAL A 94 12.78 7.06 -8.92
C VAL A 94 11.42 6.44 -9.19
N PHE A 95 11.28 5.79 -10.33
CA PHE A 95 10.09 5.10 -10.77
C PHE A 95 10.36 3.61 -10.90
N PHE A 96 9.43 2.81 -10.38
CA PHE A 96 9.40 1.38 -10.60
C PHE A 96 8.73 1.09 -11.94
N GLY A 97 9.49 0.47 -12.86
CA GLY A 97 8.96 -0.04 -14.12
C GLY A 97 9.18 0.84 -15.35
N ASP A 98 8.53 0.43 -16.45
CA ASP A 98 8.65 1.13 -17.73
C ASP A 98 7.81 2.41 -17.83
N TRP A 99 8.00 3.16 -18.91
CA TRP A 99 7.34 4.45 -19.13
C TRP A 99 5.80 4.38 -19.21
N TYR A 100 5.20 3.21 -19.41
CA TYR A 100 3.75 3.01 -19.53
C TYR A 100 3.08 2.70 -18.20
N HIS A 101 3.76 1.97 -17.29
CA HIS A 101 3.19 1.54 -16.00
C HIS A 101 4.08 1.91 -14.81
N ARG A 102 4.58 3.15 -14.80
CA ARG A 102 5.47 3.61 -13.74
C ARG A 102 4.72 3.99 -12.46
N ARG A 103 5.11 3.37 -11.36
CA ARG A 103 4.78 3.83 -10.01
C ARG A 103 5.97 4.56 -9.43
N GLN A 104 5.77 5.76 -8.90
CA GLN A 104 6.88 6.46 -8.25
C GLN A 104 7.28 5.67 -7.00
N PHE A 105 8.53 5.21 -6.96
CA PHE A 105 9.09 4.47 -5.85
C PHE A 105 9.56 5.42 -4.75
N GLY A 106 10.22 6.52 -5.14
CA GLY A 106 10.70 7.50 -4.18
C GLY A 106 11.44 8.64 -4.83
N ARG A 107 12.33 9.26 -4.05
CA ARG A 107 13.28 10.27 -4.53
C ARG A 107 14.68 9.91 -4.07
N LEU A 108 15.65 10.04 -4.98
CA LEU A 108 17.05 9.82 -4.69
C LEU A 108 17.55 10.85 -3.68
N ASP A 109 18.10 10.37 -2.58
CA ASP A 109 18.96 11.15 -1.70
C ASP A 109 20.40 10.91 -2.15
N VAL A 110 20.91 11.87 -2.90
CA VAL A 110 22.24 11.82 -3.51
C VAL A 110 23.35 11.86 -2.47
N ILE A 111 23.12 12.52 -1.34
CA ILE A 111 24.11 12.70 -0.28
C ILE A 111 24.22 11.41 0.53
N ASN A 112 23.10 10.88 1.02
CA ASN A 112 23.12 9.63 1.77
C ASN A 112 23.22 8.39 0.88
N ARG A 113 23.02 8.55 -0.43
CA ARG A 113 23.01 7.46 -1.43
C ARG A 113 21.91 6.45 -1.08
N THR A 114 20.70 6.96 -0.85
CA THR A 114 19.49 6.16 -0.52
C THR A 114 18.30 6.61 -1.38
N ILE A 115 17.19 5.88 -1.30
CA ILE A 115 15.92 6.30 -1.89
C ILE A 115 14.93 6.61 -0.77
N LEU A 116 14.44 7.85 -0.75
CA LEU A 116 13.50 8.33 0.25
C LEU A 116 12.06 8.14 -0.20
N HIS A 117 11.25 7.53 0.67
CA HIS A 117 9.80 7.43 0.51
C HIS A 117 9.10 8.59 1.21
N GLN A 118 8.54 9.50 0.41
CA GLN A 118 7.89 10.73 0.86
C GLN A 118 6.39 10.54 1.11
N THR A 119 5.74 9.61 0.40
CA THR A 119 4.30 9.35 0.50
C THR A 119 4.01 7.97 1.10
N ASP A 120 2.79 7.78 1.59
CA ASP A 120 2.32 6.47 2.05
C ASP A 120 2.27 5.46 0.90
N ASP A 121 1.87 5.90 -0.30
CA ASP A 121 1.87 5.05 -1.51
C ASP A 121 3.26 4.49 -1.82
N GLN A 122 4.31 5.31 -1.68
CA GLN A 122 5.70 4.89 -1.88
C GLN A 122 6.14 3.87 -0.82
N ARG A 123 5.79 4.13 0.45
CA ARG A 123 6.10 3.20 1.56
C ARG A 123 5.37 1.87 1.44
N ALA A 124 4.20 1.85 0.81
CA ALA A 124 3.38 0.65 0.66
C ALA A 124 3.90 -0.32 -0.42
N ILE A 125 4.79 0.12 -1.32
CA ILE A 125 5.27 -0.70 -2.46
C ILE A 125 5.93 -1.99 -1.98
N MET A 126 6.90 -1.90 -1.07
CA MET A 126 7.61 -3.08 -0.58
C MET A 126 6.69 -4.05 0.16
N PRO A 127 5.85 -3.62 1.13
CA PRO A 127 4.84 -4.49 1.75
C PRO A 127 3.90 -5.16 0.73
N GLN A 128 3.47 -4.45 -0.30
CA GLN A 128 2.62 -5.02 -1.35
C GLN A 128 3.34 -6.07 -2.19
N LEU A 129 4.62 -5.87 -2.48
CA LEU A 129 5.43 -6.89 -3.17
C LEU A 129 5.61 -8.15 -2.32
N TYR A 130 5.79 -8.00 -1.00
CA TYR A 130 5.83 -9.15 -0.09
C TYR A 130 4.49 -9.89 -0.04
N ASP A 131 3.39 -9.18 0.16
CA ASP A 131 2.05 -9.79 0.19
C ASP A 131 1.70 -10.48 -1.14
N PHE A 132 2.08 -9.86 -2.26
CA PHE A 132 1.94 -10.46 -3.58
C PHE A 132 2.79 -11.73 -3.75
N ALA A 133 4.02 -11.73 -3.24
CA ALA A 133 4.89 -12.90 -3.30
C ALA A 133 4.31 -14.10 -2.54
N ASP A 134 3.69 -13.85 -1.38
CA ASP A 134 3.07 -14.89 -0.55
C ASP A 134 1.74 -15.40 -1.13
N HIS A 135 0.96 -14.52 -1.78
CA HIS A 135 -0.39 -14.82 -2.23
C HIS A 135 -0.59 -14.70 -3.76
N GLN A 136 0.44 -14.92 -4.57
CA GLN A 136 0.43 -14.62 -6.01
C GLN A 136 -0.82 -15.11 -6.77
N ALA A 137 -1.31 -16.31 -6.46
CA ALA A 137 -2.46 -16.91 -7.15
C ALA A 137 -3.81 -16.32 -6.72
N THR A 138 -3.93 -15.82 -5.49
CA THR A 138 -5.18 -15.33 -4.91
C THR A 138 -5.18 -13.84 -4.61
N TYR A 139 -4.06 -13.14 -4.80
CA TYR A 139 -3.87 -11.75 -4.40
C TYR A 139 -5.00 -10.82 -4.86
N LEU A 140 -5.36 -10.88 -6.15
CA LEU A 140 -6.45 -10.04 -6.67
C LEU A 140 -7.81 -10.44 -6.06
N ASP A 141 -8.06 -11.74 -5.90
CA ASP A 141 -9.32 -12.24 -5.36
C ASP A 141 -9.48 -11.87 -3.89
N ASP A 142 -8.41 -12.00 -3.09
CA ASP A 142 -8.36 -11.61 -1.69
C ASP A 142 -8.62 -10.11 -1.52
N GLN A 143 -7.95 -9.28 -2.33
CA GLN A 143 -8.16 -7.83 -2.32
C GLN A 143 -9.58 -7.42 -2.77
N LEU A 144 -10.15 -8.11 -3.77
CA LEU A 144 -11.53 -7.88 -4.20
C LEU A 144 -12.54 -8.29 -3.13
N GLU A 145 -12.28 -9.37 -2.41
CA GLU A 145 -13.13 -9.83 -1.30
C GLU A 145 -13.12 -8.85 -0.14
N ASP A 146 -11.93 -8.36 0.25
CA ASP A 146 -11.79 -7.36 1.30
C ASP A 146 -12.46 -6.03 0.91
N MET A 147 -12.28 -5.60 -0.35
CA MET A 147 -12.99 -4.43 -0.89
C MET A 147 -14.50 -4.65 -0.86
N ARG A 148 -15.00 -5.84 -1.25
CA ARG A 148 -16.43 -6.17 -1.21
C ARG A 148 -16.97 -6.07 0.21
N ARG A 149 -16.29 -6.66 1.19
CA ARG A 149 -16.71 -6.60 2.60
C ARG A 149 -16.82 -5.16 3.10
N ASN A 150 -15.83 -4.33 2.78
CA ASN A 150 -15.83 -2.92 3.19
C ASN A 150 -16.95 -2.10 2.52
N VAL A 151 -17.11 -2.25 1.20
CA VAL A 151 -18.09 -1.45 0.44
C VAL A 151 -19.53 -1.85 0.76
N TYR A 152 -19.81 -3.13 1.01
CA TYR A 152 -21.14 -3.64 1.31
C TYR A 152 -21.48 -3.70 2.80
N GLN A 153 -20.60 -3.25 3.71
CA GLN A 153 -20.82 -3.36 5.15
C GLN A 153 -22.16 -2.74 5.58
N GLN A 154 -22.45 -1.51 5.14
CA GLN A 154 -23.69 -0.82 5.49
C GLN A 154 -24.93 -1.55 4.94
N ALA A 155 -24.86 -2.05 3.70
CA ALA A 155 -25.96 -2.81 3.11
C ALA A 155 -26.19 -4.12 3.87
N THR A 156 -25.12 -4.78 4.31
CA THR A 156 -25.17 -6.00 5.13
C THR A 156 -25.81 -5.73 6.49
N ASP A 157 -25.42 -4.64 7.16
CA ASP A 157 -25.99 -4.26 8.46
C ASP A 157 -27.49 -3.95 8.36
N LEU A 158 -27.90 -3.23 7.31
CA LEU A 158 -29.32 -2.93 7.05
C LEU A 158 -30.13 -4.19 6.68
N HIS A 159 -29.51 -5.13 5.96
CA HIS A 159 -30.13 -6.41 5.63
C HIS A 159 -30.40 -7.24 6.89
N ASN A 160 -29.39 -7.36 7.76
CA ASN A 160 -29.53 -8.06 9.05
C ASN A 160 -30.62 -7.40 9.91
N GLN A 161 -30.71 -6.07 9.91
CA GLN A 161 -31.80 -5.35 10.60
C GLN A 161 -33.18 -5.67 10.01
N LEU A 162 -33.31 -5.74 8.68
CA LEU A 162 -34.57 -6.15 8.04
C LEU A 162 -34.96 -7.56 8.44
N GLU A 163 -34.03 -8.52 8.40
CA GLU A 163 -34.31 -9.91 8.76
C GLU A 163 -34.80 -10.01 10.21
N THR A 164 -34.19 -9.30 11.15
CA THR A 164 -34.65 -9.27 12.55
C THR A 164 -36.05 -8.66 12.70
N LEU A 165 -36.33 -7.53 12.02
CA LEU A 165 -37.64 -6.88 12.09
C LEU A 165 -38.76 -7.69 11.43
N GLU A 166 -38.45 -8.40 10.35
CA GLU A 166 -39.38 -9.29 9.64
C GLU A 166 -39.65 -10.55 10.47
N ALA A 167 -38.61 -11.13 11.11
CA ALA A 167 -38.75 -12.26 12.02
C ALA A 167 -39.59 -11.90 13.26
N ASP A 168 -39.39 -10.71 13.85
CA ASP A 168 -40.19 -10.23 14.99
C ASP A 168 -41.67 -10.04 14.60
N GLN A 169 -41.96 -9.54 13.38
CA GLN A 169 -43.34 -9.46 12.87
C GLN A 169 -43.99 -10.82 12.66
N ALA A 170 -43.23 -11.81 12.19
CA ALA A 170 -43.72 -13.17 12.00
C ALA A 170 -44.03 -13.85 13.35
N GLY A 171 -43.15 -13.71 14.35
CA GLY A 171 -43.35 -14.26 15.71
C GLY A 171 -44.54 -13.65 16.45
N ASP A 172 -44.78 -12.35 16.30
CA ASP A 172 -45.96 -11.66 16.87
C ASP A 172 -47.28 -12.07 16.20
N SER A 173 -47.23 -12.56 14.96
CA SER A 173 -48.39 -13.00 14.20
C SER A 173 -48.83 -14.42 14.62
N GLU A 174 -47.88 -15.30 14.93
CA GLU A 174 -48.18 -16.62 15.51
C GLU A 174 -48.68 -16.54 16.96
N ALA A 175 -48.14 -15.63 17.78
CA ALA A 175 -48.60 -15.43 19.16
C ALA A 175 -50.02 -14.82 19.25
N SER A 176 -50.48 -14.12 18.21
CA SER A 176 -51.82 -13.51 18.17
C SER A 176 -52.92 -14.39 17.57
N THR A 177 -52.57 -15.56 17.02
CA THR A 177 -53.54 -16.54 16.47
C THR A 177 -53.65 -17.82 17.32
N GLY A 178 -52.86 -17.94 18.39
CA GLY A 178 -52.83 -19.08 19.30
C GLY A 178 -53.70 -18.91 20.55
N GLY A 179 -55.02 -18.94 20.39
CA GLY A 179 -55.97 -18.82 21.50
C GLY A 179 -57.09 -19.86 21.48
N ARG A 180 -56.76 -21.16 21.60
CA ARG A 180 -57.50 -22.15 22.43
C ARG A 180 -56.80 -23.53 22.46
N VAL A 181 -56.64 -24.00 23.68
CA VAL A 181 -55.90 -25.17 24.17
C VAL A 181 -56.48 -26.51 23.70
N ALA A 182 -55.62 -27.48 23.38
CA ALA A 182 -55.78 -28.87 23.82
C ALA A 182 -54.41 -29.53 23.99
N SER A 183 -54.06 -29.82 25.24
CA SER A 183 -52.89 -30.54 25.71
C SER A 183 -52.99 -32.05 25.43
N ASN A 184 -51.96 -32.66 24.83
CA ASN A 184 -51.34 -33.87 25.37
C ASN A 184 -50.10 -34.35 24.61
N ALA A 185 -49.17 -34.89 25.41
CA ALA A 185 -48.15 -35.91 25.08
C ALA A 185 -46.76 -35.47 24.53
N ALA A 186 -45.82 -35.46 25.48
CA ALA A 186 -44.58 -36.25 25.50
C ALA A 186 -43.45 -35.99 24.48
N SER A 187 -42.42 -35.31 24.98
CA SER A 187 -40.98 -35.67 24.94
C SER A 187 -40.41 -36.44 23.74
N SER A 188 -39.44 -35.84 23.04
CA SER A 188 -38.05 -36.34 23.04
C SER A 188 -37.09 -35.49 22.19
N SER A 189 -35.97 -35.11 22.81
CA SER A 189 -34.60 -35.10 22.27
C SER A 189 -34.17 -34.08 21.19
N ALA A 190 -33.47 -33.06 21.67
CA ALA A 190 -32.11 -32.63 21.30
C ALA A 190 -31.57 -32.78 19.85
N ASN A 191 -30.94 -31.67 19.45
CA ASN A 191 -29.73 -31.55 18.60
C ASN A 191 -29.95 -31.29 17.10
N ASN A 192 -29.77 -30.03 16.66
CA ASN A 192 -28.82 -29.71 15.58
C ASN A 192 -28.61 -28.20 15.39
N GLY A 193 -27.38 -27.73 15.61
CA GLY A 193 -26.89 -26.48 15.05
C GLY A 193 -26.51 -26.69 13.59
N SER A 194 -27.32 -26.19 12.65
CA SER A 194 -27.02 -26.24 11.22
C SER A 194 -27.80 -25.15 10.46
N GLY A 195 -27.51 -23.87 10.77
CA GLY A 195 -28.14 -22.72 10.09
C GLY A 195 -27.17 -21.84 9.27
N LEU A 196 -25.86 -21.93 9.49
CA LEU A 196 -24.89 -20.94 8.98
C LEU A 196 -24.16 -21.35 7.68
N ARG A 197 -24.30 -22.58 7.19
CA ARG A 197 -23.57 -23.06 5.99
C ARG A 197 -24.42 -23.24 4.74
N GLY A 198 -25.75 -23.08 4.83
CA GLY A 198 -26.66 -23.27 3.71
C GLY A 198 -26.86 -22.06 2.79
N LEU A 199 -26.58 -20.84 3.26
CA LEU A 199 -27.00 -19.60 2.59
C LEU A 199 -25.94 -18.90 1.75
N LEU A 200 -24.70 -19.39 1.73
CA LEU A 200 -23.71 -18.95 0.73
C LEU A 200 -23.90 -19.64 -0.63
N ARG A 201 -24.72 -20.70 -0.70
CA ARG A 201 -24.92 -21.49 -1.94
C ARG A 201 -26.04 -20.95 -2.83
N ASN A 202 -27.03 -20.24 -2.30
CA ASN A 202 -28.16 -19.72 -3.07
C ASN A 202 -27.84 -18.43 -3.85
N PHE A 203 -26.59 -17.96 -3.85
CA PHE A 203 -26.14 -16.81 -4.64
C PHE A 203 -25.29 -17.20 -5.87
N ILE A 204 -25.14 -18.51 -6.18
CA ILE A 204 -24.25 -18.99 -7.25
C ILE A 204 -24.95 -19.38 -8.56
N ASP A 205 -26.29 -19.41 -8.65
CA ASP A 205 -26.94 -19.84 -9.90
C ASP A 205 -28.12 -18.93 -10.29
N PRO A 206 -28.03 -18.17 -11.40
CA PRO A 206 -29.17 -17.46 -11.97
C PRO A 206 -29.48 -18.04 -13.35
N ASP A 207 -30.20 -19.16 -13.43
CA ASP A 207 -30.89 -19.57 -14.66
C ASP A 207 -32.03 -20.55 -14.32
N GLU A 208 -33.26 -20.04 -14.18
CA GLU A 208 -34.47 -20.71 -14.68
C GLU A 208 -35.66 -19.72 -14.80
N PRO A 209 -36.45 -19.77 -15.90
CA PRO A 209 -37.55 -18.85 -16.15
C PRO A 209 -38.89 -19.40 -15.65
N ASP A 210 -39.65 -18.56 -14.93
CA ASP A 210 -41.01 -18.86 -14.44
C ASP A 210 -42.01 -19.00 -15.60
N GLY A 211 -42.75 -20.12 -15.58
CA GLY A 211 -43.87 -20.41 -16.48
C GLY A 211 -45.23 -19.95 -15.93
N ASP A 212 -46.12 -19.61 -16.86
CA ASP A 212 -47.41 -18.92 -16.70
C ASP A 212 -48.57 -19.68 -16.00
N ALA A 213 -49.39 -18.89 -15.28
CA ALA A 213 -50.87 -18.89 -15.11
C ALA A 213 -51.57 -19.87 -14.11
N PRO A 214 -52.83 -19.60 -13.65
CA PRO A 214 -53.61 -18.34 -13.57
C PRO A 214 -54.33 -18.07 -12.20
N GLU A 215 -54.98 -16.89 -12.13
CA GLU A 215 -55.74 -16.28 -11.03
C GLU A 215 -56.99 -17.05 -10.52
N GLU A 216 -57.24 -17.01 -9.20
CA GLU A 216 -58.58 -17.07 -8.60
C GLU A 216 -58.71 -16.04 -7.45
N GLN A 217 -59.74 -15.19 -7.53
CA GLN A 217 -60.20 -14.34 -6.41
C GLN A 217 -61.09 -15.16 -5.47
N PRO A 218 -61.12 -14.85 -4.15
CA PRO A 218 -62.35 -14.24 -3.64
C PRO A 218 -62.24 -13.25 -2.46
N VAL A 219 -63.17 -12.29 -2.47
CA VAL A 219 -63.99 -11.76 -1.35
C VAL A 219 -63.28 -11.15 -0.10
N ARG A 220 -63.45 -9.83 0.04
CA ARG A 220 -63.27 -9.09 1.32
C ARG A 220 -64.45 -9.37 2.25
N PRO A 221 -64.25 -9.46 3.58
CA PRO A 221 -64.44 -8.24 4.38
C PRO A 221 -63.60 -8.13 5.68
N ALA A 222 -63.75 -6.95 6.30
CA ALA A 222 -63.41 -6.55 7.66
C ALA A 222 -62.00 -5.95 7.90
N ARG A 223 -62.03 -4.65 8.20
CA ARG A 223 -60.89 -3.81 8.62
C ARG A 223 -60.25 -4.38 9.87
N GLN A 224 -58.98 -4.77 9.77
CA GLN A 224 -58.12 -5.08 10.91
C GLN A 224 -57.74 -3.79 11.66
N PRO A 225 -57.57 -3.87 13.00
CA PRO A 225 -57.13 -2.75 13.82
C PRO A 225 -55.69 -2.35 13.48
N GLN A 226 -55.45 -1.03 13.44
CA GLN A 226 -54.17 -0.41 13.10
C GLN A 226 -53.04 -0.83 14.06
N ARG A 227 -52.11 -1.65 13.57
CA ARG A 227 -50.71 -1.66 14.06
C ARG A 227 -49.91 -0.68 13.21
N ARG A 228 -49.85 0.59 13.64
CA ARG A 228 -49.33 1.73 12.85
C ARG A 228 -47.87 2.13 13.12
N GLY A 229 -47.10 1.35 13.88
CA GLY A 229 -45.68 1.61 14.16
C GLY A 229 -44.74 0.88 13.18
N ASN A 230 -44.59 -0.43 13.38
CA ASN A 230 -43.48 -1.20 12.79
C ASN A 230 -43.50 -1.33 11.26
N GLY A 231 -44.67 -1.28 10.60
CA GLY A 231 -44.75 -1.41 9.14
C GLY A 231 -44.18 -0.19 8.38
N LEU A 232 -44.21 1.00 8.99
CA LEU A 232 -43.58 2.20 8.42
C LEU A 232 -42.05 2.14 8.58
N ASP A 233 -41.58 1.55 9.68
CA ASP A 233 -40.15 1.38 9.95
C ASP A 233 -39.52 0.34 9.02
N ILE A 234 -40.14 -0.82 8.79
CA ILE A 234 -39.62 -1.84 7.84
C ILE A 234 -39.50 -1.25 6.42
N ASN A 235 -40.53 -0.55 5.94
CA ASN A 235 -40.49 0.08 4.61
C ASN A 235 -39.41 1.16 4.50
N ARG A 236 -39.12 1.87 5.60
CA ARG A 236 -38.04 2.86 5.65
C ARG A 236 -36.67 2.20 5.58
N ILE A 237 -36.43 1.16 6.39
CA ILE A 237 -35.17 0.40 6.37
C ILE A 237 -34.98 -0.27 5.01
N ARG A 238 -36.04 -0.78 4.38
CA ARG A 238 -35.97 -1.39 3.04
C ARG A 238 -35.50 -0.40 1.98
N ARG A 239 -36.04 0.81 1.97
CA ARG A 239 -35.56 1.87 1.07
C ARG A 239 -34.12 2.27 1.35
N GLN A 240 -33.71 2.31 2.62
CA GLN A 240 -32.32 2.59 3.00
C GLN A 240 -31.39 1.48 2.53
N PHE A 241 -31.80 0.21 2.64
CA PHE A 241 -31.07 -0.93 2.12
C PHE A 241 -30.90 -0.84 0.60
N ASP A 242 -31.99 -0.64 -0.15
CA ASP A 242 -31.94 -0.55 -1.61
C ASP A 242 -31.03 0.60 -2.07
N GLN A 243 -31.09 1.75 -1.38
CA GLN A 243 -30.22 2.88 -1.65
C GLN A 243 -28.75 2.58 -1.30
N ALA A 244 -28.48 1.97 -0.16
CA ALA A 244 -27.13 1.59 0.26
C ALA A 244 -26.52 0.56 -0.69
N LYS A 245 -27.31 -0.43 -1.12
CA LYS A 245 -26.89 -1.44 -2.09
C LYS A 245 -26.56 -0.81 -3.44
N ALA A 246 -27.44 0.02 -3.99
CA ALA A 246 -27.17 0.69 -5.27
C ALA A 246 -25.93 1.60 -5.22
N ALA A 247 -25.69 2.26 -4.08
CA ALA A 247 -24.47 3.04 -3.86
C ALA A 247 -23.22 2.14 -3.76
N ALA A 248 -23.32 1.02 -3.06
CA ALA A 248 -22.27 0.01 -2.92
C ALA A 248 -21.91 -0.64 -4.26
N ASP A 249 -22.90 -1.05 -5.07
CA ASP A 249 -22.70 -1.62 -6.40
C ASP A 249 -21.88 -0.67 -7.28
N LYS A 250 -22.29 0.61 -7.33
CA LYS A 250 -21.59 1.66 -8.10
C LYS A 250 -20.16 1.89 -7.60
N ALA A 251 -19.96 1.92 -6.28
CA ALA A 251 -18.64 2.09 -5.68
C ALA A 251 -17.74 0.88 -6.00
N PHE A 252 -18.26 -0.33 -5.82
CA PHE A 252 -17.57 -1.59 -6.10
C PHE A 252 -17.12 -1.67 -7.56
N ASP A 253 -18.01 -1.39 -8.52
CA ASP A 253 -17.66 -1.42 -9.94
C ASP A 253 -16.56 -0.40 -10.30
N SER A 254 -16.61 0.79 -9.70
CA SER A 254 -15.61 1.83 -9.92
C SER A 254 -14.23 1.47 -9.34
N GLN A 255 -14.20 0.88 -8.14
CA GLN A 255 -12.97 0.53 -7.42
C GLN A 255 -12.38 -0.79 -7.94
N LYS A 256 -13.21 -1.75 -8.36
CA LYS A 256 -12.79 -3.03 -8.93
C LYS A 256 -11.79 -2.85 -10.06
N ARG A 257 -12.06 -1.93 -10.99
CA ARG A 257 -11.15 -1.65 -12.11
C ARG A 257 -9.82 -1.08 -11.63
N GLN A 258 -9.84 -0.18 -10.64
CA GLN A 258 -8.63 0.40 -10.08
C GLN A 258 -7.79 -0.67 -9.39
N LEU A 259 -8.43 -1.59 -8.66
CA LEU A 259 -7.78 -2.70 -7.97
C LEU A 259 -7.16 -3.68 -8.96
N GLN A 260 -7.86 -4.02 -10.05
CA GLN A 260 -7.31 -4.85 -11.14
C GLN A 260 -6.07 -4.22 -11.77
N VAL A 261 -6.07 -2.90 -12.01
CA VAL A 261 -4.90 -2.19 -12.53
C VAL A 261 -3.76 -2.20 -11.52
N ALA A 262 -4.05 -1.92 -10.24
CA ALA A 262 -3.04 -1.93 -9.18
C ALA A 262 -2.39 -3.32 -9.03
N ALA A 263 -3.18 -4.39 -9.04
CA ALA A 263 -2.66 -5.76 -8.98
C ALA A 263 -1.81 -6.13 -10.22
N ALA A 264 -2.20 -5.65 -11.41
CA ALA A 264 -1.40 -5.84 -12.62
C ALA A 264 -0.06 -5.10 -12.53
N VAL A 265 -0.04 -3.89 -11.99
CA VAL A 265 1.20 -3.13 -11.71
C VAL A 265 2.07 -3.91 -10.72
N THR A 266 1.54 -4.35 -9.59
CA THR A 266 2.29 -5.13 -8.59
C THR A 266 2.87 -6.42 -9.18
N ASN A 267 2.11 -7.14 -10.01
CA ASN A 267 2.61 -8.34 -10.69
C ASN A 267 3.77 -8.02 -11.64
N TYR A 268 3.67 -6.94 -12.41
CA TYR A 268 4.76 -6.51 -13.29
C TYR A 268 6.02 -6.14 -12.49
N GLU A 269 5.86 -5.37 -11.42
CA GLU A 269 6.97 -4.99 -10.54
C GLU A 269 7.62 -6.23 -9.91
N TYR A 270 6.82 -7.17 -9.41
CA TYR A 270 7.29 -8.45 -8.89
C TYR A 270 8.07 -9.26 -9.92
N GLN A 271 7.60 -9.32 -11.17
CA GLN A 271 8.33 -9.99 -12.25
C GLN A 271 9.66 -9.30 -12.58
N ALA A 272 9.70 -7.97 -12.51
CA ALA A 272 10.94 -7.22 -12.71
C ALA A 272 11.94 -7.48 -11.59
N VAL A 273 11.50 -7.52 -10.33
CA VAL A 273 12.35 -7.90 -9.18
C VAL A 273 12.88 -9.31 -9.36
N THR A 274 11.99 -10.28 -9.54
CA THR A 274 12.34 -11.72 -9.57
C THR A 274 13.12 -12.15 -10.81
N LYS A 275 13.24 -11.26 -11.81
CA LYS A 275 14.12 -11.46 -12.96
C LYS A 275 15.58 -11.14 -12.62
N GLU A 276 15.82 -10.19 -11.72
CA GLU A 276 17.16 -9.72 -11.33
C GLU A 276 17.63 -10.34 -10.01
N TYR A 277 16.70 -10.55 -9.08
CA TYR A 277 16.97 -11.06 -7.73
C TYR A 277 16.16 -12.33 -7.47
N ASP A 278 16.68 -13.23 -6.64
CA ASP A 278 16.00 -14.49 -6.33
C ASP A 278 14.71 -14.27 -5.54
N THR A 279 14.68 -13.29 -4.64
CA THR A 279 13.52 -12.97 -3.80
C THR A 279 13.30 -11.47 -3.63
N VAL A 280 12.08 -11.09 -3.22
CA VAL A 280 11.76 -9.71 -2.79
C VAL A 280 12.61 -9.29 -1.58
N ALA A 281 12.98 -10.23 -0.72
CA ALA A 281 13.86 -9.97 0.42
C ALA A 281 15.28 -9.62 -0.02
N ASP A 282 15.82 -10.28 -1.05
CA ASP A 282 17.14 -9.96 -1.59
C ASP A 282 17.16 -8.55 -2.20
N PHE A 283 16.11 -8.19 -2.93
CA PHE A 283 15.95 -6.82 -3.41
C PHE A 283 15.86 -5.80 -2.27
N ALA A 284 15.10 -6.09 -1.21
CA ALA A 284 15.03 -5.21 -0.04
C ALA A 284 16.39 -5.05 0.65
N ASN A 285 17.19 -6.11 0.67
CA ASN A 285 18.57 -6.06 1.19
C ASN A 285 19.44 -5.16 0.33
N VAL A 286 19.39 -5.27 -1.00
CA VAL A 286 20.10 -4.38 -1.93
C VAL A 286 19.73 -2.92 -1.73
N LEU A 287 18.45 -2.61 -1.55
CA LEU A 287 18.01 -1.24 -1.23
C LEU A 287 18.57 -0.73 0.10
N THR A 288 18.74 -1.63 1.08
CA THR A 288 19.25 -1.30 2.42
C THR A 288 20.77 -1.15 2.43
N SER A 289 21.49 -1.94 1.63
CA SER A 289 22.96 -1.89 1.49
C SER A 289 23.42 -0.90 0.42
N MET A 290 22.50 -0.24 -0.29
CA MET A 290 22.77 0.61 -1.45
C MET A 290 23.92 1.60 -1.25
N ALA A 291 23.94 2.29 -0.11
CA ALA A 291 24.98 3.28 0.19
C ALA A 291 26.38 2.64 0.34
N ASP A 292 26.45 1.49 1.02
CA ASP A 292 27.70 0.77 1.25
C ASP A 292 28.20 0.11 -0.05
N ASP A 293 27.31 -0.52 -0.80
CA ASP A 293 27.62 -1.19 -2.06
C ASP A 293 28.11 -0.20 -3.11
N TYR A 294 27.45 0.96 -3.21
CA TYR A 294 27.89 2.03 -4.09
C TYR A 294 29.27 2.57 -3.71
N MET A 295 29.52 2.81 -2.41
CA MET A 295 30.85 3.24 -1.95
C MET A 295 31.95 2.20 -2.20
N GLN A 296 31.62 0.91 -2.10
CA GLN A 296 32.55 -0.16 -2.45
C GLN A 296 32.86 -0.21 -3.95
N ALA A 297 31.84 -0.05 -4.81
CA ALA A 297 32.01 0.03 -6.25
C ALA A 297 32.91 1.21 -6.65
N LEU A 298 32.62 2.40 -6.13
CA LEU A 298 33.44 3.60 -6.39
C LEU A 298 34.91 3.41 -5.95
N LYS A 299 35.13 2.77 -4.80
CA LYS A 299 36.48 2.46 -4.31
C LYS A 299 37.22 1.47 -5.22
N ALA A 300 36.51 0.46 -5.72
CA ALA A 300 37.07 -0.53 -6.63
C ALA A 300 37.46 0.10 -7.97
N ASP A 301 36.61 0.97 -8.51
CA ASP A 301 36.88 1.69 -9.77
C ASP A 301 38.11 2.59 -9.65
N GLU A 302 38.22 3.35 -8.56
CA GLU A 302 39.40 4.20 -8.33
C GLU A 302 40.68 3.37 -8.11
N GLY A 303 40.58 2.24 -7.40
CA GLY A 303 41.70 1.31 -7.20
C GLY A 303 42.13 0.60 -8.50
N GLY A 304 41.21 0.37 -9.42
CA GLY A 304 41.49 -0.15 -10.77
C GLY A 304 42.20 0.89 -11.65
N GLN A 305 41.78 2.15 -11.59
CA GLN A 305 42.38 3.25 -12.34
C GLN A 305 43.83 3.57 -11.93
N HIS A 306 44.21 3.34 -10.67
CA HIS A 306 45.60 3.53 -10.22
C HIS A 306 46.54 2.37 -10.57
N ASN A 307 46.00 1.22 -11.01
CA ASN A 307 46.76 0.03 -11.38
C ASN A 307 46.81 -0.23 -12.90
N ALA A 308 46.19 0.64 -13.70
CA ALA A 308 46.19 0.63 -15.17
C ALA A 308 47.15 1.69 -15.73
#